data_AF-A0A447PXM7-F1
#
_entry.id   AF-A0A447PXM7-F1
#
_cell.length_a   1.000
_cell.length_b   1.000
_cell.length_c   1.000
_cell.angle_alpha   90.00
_cell.angle_beta   90.00
_cell.angle_gamma   90.00
#
_symmetry.space_group_name_H-M   'P 1'
#
loop_
_entity.id
_entity.type
_entity.pdbx_description
1 polymer ?
#
loop_
_entity_poly.entity_id
_entity_poly.type
_entity_poly.pdbx_seq_one_letter_code
_entity_poly.pdbx_strand_id
1 'polypeptide(L)'
;MLFTRKVLPVLCCLCLSGSVLASGVLDPNRPMVASADVIPVHEGPLGMVDVAPYGGVFPLTAIINKANHNVQNVKVTVLGKGEKGIPISYDVGPQAINTHDGIPVFGLYPDYVNKVKVDWTEEGKKQTYTWSIYAAPVSLPSTTGQTAVLPTVEPVKVDSSLKNRLYLFNHITGMPRAGHIMHVAGGAANWDYTGINWISDTNGDVRGYMNIDKFRNQDDITRFGSMDGLPSG
;
A
#
# COMPACT_ATOMS: atom_id res chain seq x y z
N MET A 1 29.07 22.99 -55.97
CA MET A 1 27.91 22.08 -56.04
C MET A 1 26.85 22.61 -55.11
N LEU A 2 25.80 23.23 -55.68
CA LEU A 2 24.60 23.68 -54.96
C LEU A 2 23.87 22.47 -54.37
N PHE A 3 23.32 22.58 -53.15
CA PHE A 3 21.93 22.17 -52.88
C PHE A 3 21.44 22.77 -51.56
N THR A 4 20.41 23.61 -51.69
CA THR A 4 19.62 24.26 -50.65
C THR A 4 18.64 23.27 -50.02
N ARG A 5 18.52 23.23 -48.69
CA ARG A 5 17.48 22.48 -47.97
C ARG A 5 16.33 23.40 -47.57
N LYS A 6 15.15 23.14 -48.11
CA LYS A 6 13.87 23.78 -47.78
C LYS A 6 13.26 23.19 -46.50
N VAL A 7 12.91 24.09 -45.59
CA VAL A 7 11.67 24.24 -44.78
C VAL A 7 10.92 22.96 -44.34
N LEU A 8 10.82 22.82 -43.02
CA LEU A 8 9.99 21.88 -42.27
C LEU A 8 8.65 22.58 -41.89
N PRO A 9 7.46 21.99 -42.11
CA PRO A 9 6.25 22.45 -41.44
C PRO A 9 5.90 21.55 -40.27
N VAL A 10 5.72 22.19 -39.12
CA VAL A 10 5.06 21.70 -37.91
C VAL A 10 3.57 21.50 -38.24
N LEU A 11 3.02 20.32 -37.95
CA LEU A 11 1.57 20.09 -37.97
C LEU A 11 1.11 19.50 -36.63
N CYS A 12 0.43 20.36 -35.88
CA CYS A 12 -0.34 20.07 -34.70
C CYS A 12 -1.67 19.44 -35.12
N CYS A 13 -2.10 18.34 -34.51
CA CYS A 13 -3.51 17.92 -34.51
C CYS A 13 -3.88 17.27 -33.17
N LEU A 14 -4.88 17.88 -32.55
CA LEU A 14 -5.52 17.56 -31.30
C LEU A 14 -6.58 16.45 -31.45
N CYS A 15 -6.86 15.79 -30.32
CA CYS A 15 -8.10 15.10 -29.92
C CYS A 15 -8.47 13.78 -30.62
N LEU A 16 -8.67 12.70 -29.84
CA LEU A 16 -10.00 12.24 -29.41
C LEU A 16 -9.88 10.92 -28.61
N SER A 17 -10.60 10.89 -27.49
CA SER A 17 -10.89 9.77 -26.60
C SER A 17 -11.61 8.61 -27.29
N GLY A 18 -11.23 7.36 -26.98
CA GLY A 18 -12.00 6.16 -27.33
C GLY A 18 -11.36 4.87 -26.82
N SER A 19 -11.98 4.25 -25.81
CA SER A 19 -11.62 2.95 -25.23
C SER A 19 -12.01 1.79 -26.14
N VAL A 20 -11.14 0.80 -26.38
CA VAL A 20 -11.49 -0.48 -27.02
C VAL A 20 -10.77 -1.65 -26.32
N LEU A 21 -11.54 -2.68 -25.98
CA LEU A 21 -11.17 -3.90 -25.23
C LEU A 21 -10.44 -4.97 -26.09
N ALA A 22 -9.85 -5.93 -25.38
CA ALA A 22 -8.88 -6.97 -25.74
C ALA A 22 -9.28 -8.01 -26.83
N SER A 23 -8.28 -8.55 -27.54
CA SER A 23 -7.84 -9.96 -27.48
C SER A 23 -7.09 -10.42 -28.74
N GLY A 24 -5.94 -11.08 -28.55
CA GLY A 24 -5.50 -12.20 -29.40
C GLY A 24 -4.43 -11.94 -30.48
N VAL A 25 -3.33 -12.68 -30.33
CA VAL A 25 -2.25 -13.00 -31.31
C VAL A 25 -1.32 -11.83 -31.65
N LEU A 26 -0.02 -12.01 -31.35
CA LEU A 26 1.07 -11.10 -31.71
C LEU A 26 1.28 -11.13 -33.23
N ASP A 27 0.54 -10.27 -33.93
CA ASP A 27 0.76 -9.90 -35.32
C ASP A 27 1.72 -8.69 -35.35
N PRO A 28 2.88 -8.78 -36.03
CA PRO A 28 3.84 -7.68 -36.13
C PRO A 28 3.29 -6.41 -36.84
N ASN A 29 2.09 -6.47 -37.43
CA ASN A 29 1.39 -5.32 -38.04
C ASN A 29 0.21 -4.78 -37.20
N ARG A 30 0.00 -5.23 -35.96
CA ARG A 30 -1.04 -4.68 -35.06
C ARG A 30 -0.43 -3.81 -33.96
N PRO A 31 -0.92 -2.57 -33.74
CA PRO A 31 -0.45 -1.74 -32.63
C PRO A 31 -0.79 -2.42 -31.29
N MET A 32 0.16 -2.40 -30.36
CA MET A 32 -0.03 -2.90 -29.00
C MET A 32 -1.18 -2.13 -28.33
N VAL A 33 -2.25 -2.83 -27.99
CA VAL A 33 -3.34 -2.28 -27.18
C VAL A 33 -3.16 -2.79 -25.76
N ALA A 34 -2.90 -1.87 -24.83
CA ALA A 34 -3.00 -2.16 -23.40
C ALA A 34 -4.49 -2.28 -23.06
N SER A 35 -5.02 -3.49 -23.02
CA SER A 35 -6.36 -3.73 -22.46
C SER A 35 -6.24 -3.76 -20.95
N ALA A 36 -6.73 -2.72 -20.27
CA ALA A 36 -7.15 -2.88 -18.90
C ALA A 36 -8.48 -3.64 -18.93
N ASP A 37 -8.46 -4.93 -18.60
CA ASP A 37 -9.70 -5.63 -18.30
C ASP A 37 -10.41 -4.87 -17.17
N VAL A 38 -11.67 -4.51 -17.39
CA VAL A 38 -12.52 -3.93 -16.36
C VAL A 38 -12.84 -5.06 -15.39
N ILE A 39 -12.01 -5.21 -14.36
CA ILE A 39 -12.25 -6.15 -13.26
C ILE A 39 -13.54 -5.69 -12.58
N PRO A 40 -14.55 -6.57 -12.39
CA PRO A 40 -15.77 -6.20 -11.69
C PRO A 40 -15.42 -5.63 -10.32
N VAL A 41 -15.93 -4.42 -10.03
CA VAL A 41 -15.66 -3.64 -8.81
C VAL A 41 -16.28 -4.29 -7.55
N HIS A 42 -16.99 -5.40 -7.72
CA HIS A 42 -17.63 -6.16 -6.66
C HIS A 42 -17.08 -7.59 -6.69
N GLU A 43 -16.20 -7.89 -5.73
CA GLU A 43 -15.70 -9.23 -5.46
C GLU A 43 -16.30 -9.71 -4.13
N GLY A 44 -17.00 -10.84 -4.18
CA GLY A 44 -17.50 -11.54 -2.98
C GLY A 44 -18.92 -11.19 -2.54
N PRO A 45 -19.36 -11.78 -1.42
CA PRO A 45 -20.76 -11.74 -0.96
C PRO A 45 -21.13 -10.47 -0.18
N LEU A 46 -20.16 -9.62 0.14
CA LEU A 46 -20.35 -8.34 0.83
C LEU A 46 -20.15 -7.19 -0.18
N GLY A 47 -19.90 -5.97 0.29
CA GLY A 47 -19.67 -4.81 -0.57
C GLY A 47 -18.30 -4.77 -1.25
N MET A 48 -18.02 -3.62 -1.84
CA MET A 48 -16.75 -3.31 -2.50
C MET A 48 -15.58 -3.35 -1.50
N VAL A 49 -14.40 -3.74 -2.01
CA VAL A 49 -13.15 -3.68 -1.25
C VAL A 49 -12.43 -2.37 -1.58
N ASP A 50 -12.31 -1.49 -0.59
CA ASP A 50 -11.51 -0.27 -0.69
C ASP A 50 -10.07 -0.58 -0.24
N VAL A 51 -9.13 -0.57 -1.18
CA VAL A 51 -7.71 -0.84 -0.90
C VAL A 51 -6.99 0.46 -0.61
N ALA A 52 -6.14 0.46 0.42
CA ALA A 52 -5.44 1.65 0.90
C ALA A 52 -6.42 2.80 1.27
N PRO A 53 -7.41 2.55 2.14
CA PRO A 53 -8.38 3.56 2.56
C PRO A 53 -7.71 4.74 3.27
N TYR A 54 -8.49 5.78 3.61
CA TYR A 54 -8.00 6.98 4.30
C TYR A 54 -6.91 7.74 3.52
N GLY A 55 -7.06 7.80 2.20
CA GLY A 55 -6.12 8.49 1.32
C GLY A 55 -4.77 7.80 1.20
N GLY A 56 -4.69 6.50 1.52
CA GLY A 56 -3.48 5.70 1.37
C GLY A 56 -2.41 5.97 2.43
N VAL A 57 -2.81 6.33 3.65
CA VAL A 57 -1.88 6.49 4.78
C VAL A 57 -1.22 5.15 5.14
N PHE A 58 -1.97 4.05 5.09
CA PHE A 58 -1.46 2.68 5.26
C PHE A 58 -1.80 1.83 4.02
N PRO A 59 -0.96 1.83 2.98
CA PRO A 59 -1.31 1.20 1.70
C PRO A 59 -1.49 -0.32 1.73
N LEU A 60 -0.95 -1.00 2.76
CA LEU A 60 -1.08 -2.45 2.94
C LEU A 60 -2.27 -2.82 3.83
N THR A 61 -3.36 -2.07 3.68
CA THR A 61 -4.63 -2.29 4.36
C THR A 61 -5.78 -2.19 3.36
N ALA A 62 -6.95 -2.71 3.73
CA ALA A 62 -8.17 -2.57 2.95
C ALA A 62 -9.39 -2.52 3.88
N ILE A 63 -10.53 -2.07 3.38
CA ILE A 63 -11.84 -2.20 4.03
C ILE A 63 -12.75 -2.98 3.09
N ILE A 64 -13.28 -4.11 3.56
CA ILE A 64 -14.36 -4.82 2.87
C ILE A 64 -15.67 -4.20 3.35
N ASN A 65 -16.33 -3.41 2.50
CA ASN A 65 -17.56 -2.71 2.88
C ASN A 65 -18.65 -3.73 3.25
N LYS A 66 -19.41 -3.50 4.33
CA LYS A 66 -20.46 -4.45 4.75
C LYS A 66 -21.73 -4.35 3.89
N ALA A 67 -21.93 -3.30 3.09
CA ALA A 67 -23.05 -3.10 2.17
C ALA A 67 -24.44 -3.35 2.81
N ASN A 68 -24.66 -2.79 4.01
CA ASN A 68 -25.85 -2.99 4.84
C ASN A 68 -26.06 -4.41 5.43
N HIS A 69 -25.12 -5.33 5.22
CA HIS A 69 -25.13 -6.63 5.90
C HIS A 69 -24.85 -6.46 7.41
N ASN A 70 -25.58 -7.24 8.22
CA ASN A 70 -25.39 -7.27 9.67
C ASN A 70 -24.35 -8.35 10.04
N VAL A 71 -23.08 -8.03 9.78
CA VAL A 71 -21.96 -8.93 10.04
C VAL A 71 -21.59 -8.94 11.54
N GLN A 72 -21.48 -10.13 12.12
CA GLN A 72 -21.16 -10.35 13.54
C GLN A 72 -20.06 -11.40 13.70
N ASN A 73 -19.38 -11.43 14.85
CA ASN A 73 -18.34 -12.42 15.17
C ASN A 73 -17.31 -12.58 14.04
N VAL A 74 -16.81 -11.45 13.55
CA VAL A 74 -15.94 -11.40 12.37
C VAL A 74 -14.52 -11.81 12.76
N LYS A 75 -13.96 -12.77 12.03
CA LYS A 75 -12.54 -13.14 12.09
C LYS A 75 -11.92 -12.95 10.71
N VAL A 76 -10.86 -12.16 10.64
CA VAL A 76 -10.08 -11.96 9.41
C VAL A 76 -8.82 -12.81 9.49
N THR A 77 -8.44 -13.42 8.37
CA THR A 77 -7.18 -14.13 8.19
C THR A 77 -6.57 -13.76 6.85
N VAL A 78 -5.48 -12.99 6.88
CA VAL A 78 -4.62 -12.78 5.69
C VAL A 78 -3.70 -13.98 5.57
N LEU A 79 -3.88 -14.77 4.51
CA LEU A 79 -3.11 -16.00 4.30
C LEU A 79 -1.64 -15.69 3.99
N GLY A 80 -0.76 -16.61 4.36
CA GLY A 80 0.67 -16.52 4.05
C GLY A 80 0.93 -16.51 2.55
N LYS A 81 1.92 -15.71 2.12
CA LYS A 81 2.44 -15.70 0.76
C LYS A 81 3.32 -16.94 0.51
N GLY A 82 2.92 -17.79 -0.43
CA GLY A 82 3.65 -19.01 -0.78
C GLY A 82 3.79 -19.99 0.40
N GLU A 83 4.83 -20.82 0.37
CA GLU A 83 5.02 -21.89 1.39
C GLU A 83 5.57 -21.37 2.72
N LYS A 84 6.31 -20.26 2.71
CA LYS A 84 7.00 -19.71 3.91
C LYS A 84 6.26 -18.55 4.56
N GLY A 85 5.26 -17.99 3.89
CA GLY A 85 4.53 -16.85 4.40
C GLY A 85 3.75 -17.17 5.68
N ILE A 86 3.69 -16.20 6.58
CA ILE A 86 3.04 -16.34 7.88
C ILE A 86 1.63 -15.76 7.80
N PRO A 87 0.57 -16.53 8.11
CA PRO A 87 -0.78 -15.97 8.14
C PRO A 87 -0.93 -15.00 9.33
N ILE A 88 -1.72 -13.95 9.15
CA ILE A 88 -2.12 -13.05 10.23
C ILE A 88 -3.63 -13.22 10.44
N SER A 89 -4.03 -13.60 11.66
CA SER A 89 -5.42 -13.78 12.04
C SER A 89 -5.79 -12.94 13.24
N TYR A 90 -6.95 -12.29 13.21
CA TYR A 90 -7.46 -11.48 14.31
C TYR A 90 -8.99 -11.36 14.25
N ASP A 91 -9.60 -11.11 15.40
CA ASP A 91 -11.02 -10.85 15.52
C ASP A 91 -11.30 -9.35 15.34
N VAL A 92 -12.40 -9.02 14.66
CA VAL A 92 -12.82 -7.64 14.42
C VAL A 92 -14.05 -7.36 15.26
N GLY A 93 -13.90 -6.47 16.23
CA GLY A 93 -15.00 -6.06 17.12
C GLY A 93 -16.04 -5.17 16.43
N PRO A 94 -17.25 -5.07 17.00
CA PRO A 94 -18.34 -4.26 16.45
C PRO A 94 -18.01 -2.77 16.32
N GLN A 95 -17.17 -2.24 17.22
CA GLN A 95 -16.72 -0.85 17.14
C GLN A 95 -15.94 -0.57 15.85
N ALA A 96 -15.00 -1.45 15.48
CA ALA A 96 -14.24 -1.31 14.25
C ALA A 96 -15.15 -1.41 13.02
N ILE A 97 -16.07 -2.39 13.02
CA ILE A 97 -17.03 -2.57 11.92
C ILE A 97 -17.89 -1.32 11.71
N ASN A 98 -18.34 -0.69 12.78
CA ASN A 98 -19.16 0.52 12.71
C ASN A 98 -18.35 1.76 12.35
N THR A 99 -17.10 1.87 12.83
CA THR A 99 -16.22 3.01 12.54
C THR A 99 -15.81 3.06 11.07
N HIS A 100 -15.57 1.89 10.47
CA HIS A 100 -15.09 1.76 9.10
C HIS A 100 -16.21 1.45 8.09
N ASP A 101 -17.45 1.32 8.55
CA ASP A 101 -18.61 0.83 7.78
C ASP A 101 -18.31 -0.47 6.99
N GLY A 102 -17.51 -1.34 7.59
CA GLY A 102 -16.92 -2.48 6.90
C GLY A 102 -15.88 -3.20 7.75
N ILE A 103 -15.31 -4.24 7.17
CA ILE A 103 -14.35 -5.13 7.84
C ILE A 103 -12.93 -4.64 7.50
N PRO A 104 -12.18 -4.06 8.47
CA PRO A 104 -10.81 -3.64 8.24
C PRO A 104 -9.88 -4.86 8.08
N VAL A 105 -9.10 -4.82 7.01
CA VAL A 105 -8.06 -5.78 6.65
C VAL A 105 -6.69 -5.14 6.84
N PHE A 106 -5.84 -5.78 7.63
CA PHE A 106 -4.49 -5.37 7.96
C PHE A 106 -3.54 -6.55 7.71
N GLY A 107 -2.30 -6.25 7.34
CA GLY A 107 -1.27 -7.28 7.19
C GLY A 107 -1.08 -7.79 5.75
N LEU A 108 -1.49 -7.00 4.74
CA LEU A 108 -1.31 -7.36 3.34
C LEU A 108 0.18 -7.37 2.97
N TYR A 109 0.58 -8.28 2.09
CA TYR A 109 1.89 -8.26 1.45
C TYR A 109 1.89 -7.23 0.32
N PRO A 110 2.95 -6.42 0.16
CA PRO A 110 3.11 -5.50 -0.96
C PRO A 110 3.34 -6.25 -2.27
N ASP A 111 2.93 -5.63 -3.39
CA ASP A 111 3.11 -6.16 -4.75
C ASP A 111 2.62 -7.62 -4.89
N TYR A 112 1.45 -7.89 -4.33
CA TYR A 112 0.93 -9.25 -4.24
C TYR A 112 -0.60 -9.26 -4.24
N VAL A 113 -1.17 -10.29 -4.89
CA VAL A 113 -2.60 -10.60 -4.81
C VAL A 113 -2.83 -11.44 -3.55
N ASN A 114 -3.12 -10.73 -2.46
CA ASN A 114 -3.33 -11.33 -1.15
C ASN A 114 -4.62 -12.14 -1.11
N LYS A 115 -4.59 -13.27 -0.41
CA LYS A 115 -5.78 -14.07 -0.14
C LYS A 115 -6.25 -13.79 1.28
N VAL A 116 -7.40 -13.14 1.40
CA VAL A 116 -7.95 -12.70 2.69
C VAL A 116 -9.21 -13.49 2.96
N LYS A 117 -9.13 -14.42 3.90
CA LYS A 117 -10.28 -15.20 4.36
C LYS A 117 -10.99 -14.45 5.48
N VAL A 118 -12.30 -14.29 5.37
CA VAL A 118 -13.12 -13.76 6.46
C VAL A 118 -14.19 -14.78 6.82
N ASP A 119 -14.27 -15.07 8.11
CA ASP A 119 -15.33 -15.86 8.73
C ASP A 119 -16.24 -14.87 9.48
N TRP A 120 -17.56 -14.93 9.27
CA TRP A 120 -18.52 -14.10 10.01
C TRP A 120 -19.83 -14.85 10.29
N THR A 121 -20.67 -14.26 11.13
CA THR A 121 -22.03 -14.70 11.38
C THR A 121 -23.01 -13.66 10.85
N GLU A 122 -24.03 -14.11 10.14
CA GLU A 122 -25.10 -13.26 9.61
C GLU A 122 -26.42 -14.01 9.75
N GLU A 123 -27.43 -13.36 10.35
CA GLU A 123 -28.73 -13.97 10.65
C GLU A 123 -28.63 -15.32 11.40
N GLY A 124 -27.63 -15.44 12.28
CA GLY A 124 -27.36 -16.67 13.04
C GLY A 124 -26.65 -17.78 12.26
N LYS A 125 -26.32 -17.57 10.98
CA LYS A 125 -25.59 -18.54 10.14
C LYS A 125 -24.12 -18.14 10.00
N LYS A 126 -23.23 -19.12 10.10
CA LYS A 126 -21.80 -18.91 9.82
C LYS A 126 -21.55 -18.86 8.32
N GLN A 127 -20.79 -17.87 7.89
CA GLN A 127 -20.38 -17.63 6.52
C GLN A 127 -18.86 -17.55 6.45
N THR A 128 -18.30 -17.94 5.30
CA THR A 128 -16.87 -17.82 5.02
C THR A 128 -16.68 -17.45 3.56
N TYR A 129 -15.75 -16.53 3.30
CA TYR A 129 -15.36 -16.18 1.95
C TYR A 129 -13.90 -15.75 1.90
N THR A 130 -13.24 -15.94 0.75
CA THR A 130 -11.83 -15.55 0.56
C THR A 130 -11.72 -14.58 -0.60
N TRP A 131 -11.34 -13.34 -0.31
CA TRP A 131 -11.11 -12.27 -1.28
C TRP A 131 -9.69 -12.32 -1.85
N SER A 132 -9.52 -11.84 -3.08
CA SER A 132 -8.25 -11.67 -3.78
C SER A 132 -7.89 -10.17 -3.85
N ILE A 133 -7.16 -9.67 -2.87
CA ILE A 133 -6.88 -8.24 -2.73
C ILE A 133 -5.47 -7.94 -3.22
N TYR A 134 -5.33 -7.27 -4.36
CA TYR A 134 -4.04 -6.76 -4.80
C TYR A 134 -3.65 -5.53 -3.99
N ALA A 135 -2.47 -5.56 -3.37
CA ALA A 135 -1.88 -4.41 -2.71
C ALA A 135 -0.69 -3.89 -3.53
N ALA A 136 -0.61 -2.57 -3.69
CA ALA A 136 0.46 -1.93 -4.43
C ALA A 136 1.84 -2.19 -3.79
N PRO A 137 2.94 -2.09 -4.55
CA PRO A 137 4.29 -2.12 -4.00
C PRO A 137 4.50 -1.03 -2.94
N VAL A 138 5.52 -1.22 -2.11
CA VAL A 138 5.96 -0.17 -1.19
C VAL A 138 6.50 1.00 -1.99
N SER A 139 5.97 2.19 -1.73
CA SER A 139 6.40 3.43 -2.35
C SER A 139 6.79 4.42 -1.25
N LEU A 140 8.08 4.72 -1.17
CA LEU A 140 8.65 5.69 -0.25
C LEU A 140 9.74 6.50 -0.97
N PRO A 141 10.01 7.74 -0.53
CA PRO A 141 11.13 8.51 -1.03
C PRO A 141 12.44 7.72 -0.85
N SER A 142 13.34 7.84 -1.83
CA SER A 142 14.66 7.21 -1.81
C SER A 142 15.77 8.25 -1.82
N THR A 143 16.92 7.88 -1.26
CA THR A 143 18.13 8.71 -1.23
C THR A 143 19.27 8.05 -2.00
N THR A 144 20.32 8.81 -2.31
CA THR A 144 21.49 8.29 -3.03
C THR A 144 22.17 7.16 -2.25
N GLY A 145 22.50 6.07 -2.94
CA GLY A 145 23.16 4.90 -2.33
C GLY A 145 22.21 3.91 -1.67
N GLN A 146 20.90 4.16 -1.66
CA GLN A 146 19.89 3.23 -1.17
C GLN A 146 19.72 2.05 -2.15
N THR A 147 19.79 0.82 -1.63
CA THR A 147 19.73 -0.42 -2.43
C THR A 147 18.34 -1.09 -2.43
N ALA A 148 17.47 -0.72 -1.49
CA ALA A 148 16.10 -1.22 -1.36
C ALA A 148 15.18 -0.13 -0.78
N VAL A 149 13.88 -0.18 -1.09
CA VAL A 149 12.89 0.82 -0.62
C VAL A 149 12.76 0.87 0.90
N LEU A 150 12.90 -0.27 1.57
CA LEU A 150 12.93 -0.42 3.02
C LEU A 150 14.20 -1.18 3.44
N PRO A 151 14.70 -0.95 4.66
CA PRO A 151 15.70 -1.83 5.26
C PRO A 151 15.23 -3.29 5.29
N THR A 152 16.10 -4.21 4.90
CA THR A 152 15.81 -5.65 4.94
C THR A 152 15.81 -6.16 6.37
N VAL A 153 14.82 -6.96 6.73
CA VAL A 153 14.76 -7.66 8.01
C VAL A 153 15.17 -9.12 7.78
N GLU A 154 16.32 -9.52 8.32
CA GLU A 154 16.81 -10.90 8.22
C GLU A 154 16.63 -11.63 9.56
N PRO A 155 15.77 -12.66 9.62
CA PRO A 155 15.57 -13.41 10.86
C PRO A 155 16.80 -14.27 11.18
N VAL A 156 17.45 -13.98 12.31
CA VAL A 156 18.61 -14.77 12.80
C VAL A 156 18.15 -16.01 13.57
N LYS A 157 17.16 -15.84 14.45
CA LYS A 157 16.54 -16.91 15.25
C LYS A 157 15.11 -16.53 15.59
N VAL A 158 14.19 -17.46 15.37
CA VAL A 158 12.77 -17.29 15.73
C VAL A 158 12.35 -18.49 16.56
N ASP A 159 12.03 -18.24 17.82
CA ASP A 159 11.43 -19.26 18.68
C ASP A 159 10.00 -19.58 18.20
N SER A 160 9.56 -20.83 18.36
CA SER A 160 8.23 -21.26 17.91
C SER A 160 7.11 -20.45 18.57
N SER A 161 7.28 -20.01 19.82
CA SER A 161 6.34 -19.15 20.55
C SER A 161 6.24 -17.73 19.99
N LEU A 162 7.23 -17.29 19.19
CA LEU A 162 7.30 -15.94 18.63
C LEU A 162 6.93 -15.89 17.14
N LYS A 163 6.65 -17.02 16.50
CA LYS A 163 6.41 -17.11 15.05
C LYS A 163 5.36 -16.13 14.52
N ASN A 164 4.33 -15.83 15.30
CA ASN A 164 3.22 -14.97 14.87
C ASN A 164 3.37 -13.51 15.35
N ARG A 165 4.57 -13.09 15.78
CA ARG A 165 4.83 -11.71 16.19
C ARG A 165 5.01 -10.80 14.97
N LEU A 166 4.58 -9.56 15.13
CA LEU A 166 4.80 -8.46 14.21
C LEU A 166 5.63 -7.40 14.92
N TYR A 167 6.57 -6.80 14.19
CA TYR A 167 7.45 -5.77 14.73
C TYR A 167 7.27 -4.49 13.92
N LEU A 168 6.92 -3.41 14.62
CA LEU A 168 6.92 -2.06 14.06
C LEU A 168 8.34 -1.50 14.16
N PHE A 169 8.93 -1.17 13.02
CA PHE A 169 10.18 -0.48 12.91
C PHE A 169 9.91 0.99 12.65
N ASN A 170 10.38 1.85 13.56
CA ASN A 170 10.48 3.28 13.31
C ASN A 170 11.95 3.60 13.02
N HIS A 171 12.22 4.00 11.79
CA HIS A 171 13.55 4.33 11.31
C HIS A 171 13.57 5.77 10.79
N ILE A 172 14.68 6.48 11.00
CA ILE A 172 14.88 7.81 10.45
C ILE A 172 15.99 7.76 9.41
N THR A 173 15.78 8.45 8.28
CA THR A 173 16.76 8.55 7.21
C THR A 173 16.97 10.00 6.77
N GLY A 174 18.22 10.30 6.40
CA GLY A 174 18.58 11.58 5.81
C GLY A 174 18.15 11.64 4.35
N MET A 175 17.28 12.59 4.02
CA MET A 175 16.90 12.89 2.64
C MET A 175 17.65 14.12 2.13
N PRO A 176 17.80 14.29 0.80
CA PRO A 176 18.22 15.57 0.24
C PRO A 176 17.35 16.70 0.81
N ARG A 177 17.97 17.83 1.16
CA ARG A 177 17.33 18.99 1.84
C ARG A 177 16.86 18.74 3.28
N ALA A 178 17.22 17.62 3.92
CA ALA A 178 17.06 17.48 5.37
C ALA A 178 17.77 18.64 6.08
N GLY A 179 17.03 19.31 6.97
CA GLY A 179 17.55 20.46 7.72
C GLY A 179 17.82 21.69 6.87
N HIS A 180 17.24 21.85 5.67
CA HIS A 180 17.46 23.04 4.83
C HIS A 180 16.97 24.35 5.46
N ILE A 181 16.04 24.28 6.42
CA ILE A 181 15.66 25.40 7.29
C ILE A 181 16.76 25.55 8.35
N MET A 182 17.93 26.03 7.93
CA MET A 182 18.97 26.48 8.84
C MET A 182 18.89 28.01 8.97
N HIS A 183 19.03 28.48 10.21
CA HIS A 183 19.41 29.85 10.57
C HIS A 183 18.27 30.89 10.71
N VAL A 184 17.47 30.73 11.76
CA VAL A 184 17.20 31.85 12.68
C VAL A 184 17.66 31.38 14.07
N ALA A 185 18.48 32.17 14.76
CA ALA A 185 19.27 31.70 15.91
C ALA A 185 18.40 31.09 17.04
N GLY A 186 18.54 29.77 17.27
CA GLY A 186 17.96 29.03 18.40
C GLY A 186 16.98 27.91 18.00
N GLY A 187 16.96 26.82 18.76
CA GLY A 187 16.01 25.69 18.60
C GLY A 187 16.58 24.48 17.86
N ALA A 188 15.69 23.53 17.52
CA ALA A 188 16.01 22.23 16.90
C ALA A 188 15.28 22.01 15.56
N ALA A 189 14.93 23.08 14.84
CA ALA A 189 14.22 23.01 13.56
C ALA A 189 15.03 22.29 12.45
N ASN A 190 16.35 22.18 12.63
CA ASN A 190 17.24 21.40 11.78
C ASN A 190 17.09 19.87 11.99
N TRP A 191 16.38 19.43 13.04
CA TRP A 191 16.09 18.02 13.30
C TRP A 191 14.97 17.49 12.38
N ASP A 192 15.28 17.48 11.10
CA ASP A 192 14.33 17.28 10.00
C ASP A 192 14.70 16.05 9.17
N TYR A 193 14.56 14.87 9.77
CA TYR A 193 14.78 13.57 9.13
C TYR A 193 13.47 12.96 8.64
N THR A 194 13.55 12.17 7.58
CA THR A 194 12.37 11.45 7.07
C THR A 194 12.18 10.17 7.86
N GLY A 195 11.05 10.05 8.56
CA GLY A 195 10.64 8.84 9.25
C GLY A 195 10.13 7.78 8.25
N ILE A 196 10.75 6.62 8.24
CA ILE A 196 10.32 5.43 7.51
C ILE A 196 9.79 4.43 8.54
N ASN A 197 8.50 4.12 8.43
CA ASN A 197 7.80 3.27 9.39
C ASN A 197 7.17 2.08 8.68
N TRP A 198 7.57 0.88 9.08
CA TRP A 198 7.04 -0.36 8.51
C TRP A 198 6.89 -1.45 9.56
N ILE A 199 6.04 -2.41 9.25
CA ILE A 199 5.79 -3.59 10.07
C ILE A 199 6.33 -4.79 9.32
N SER A 200 7.09 -5.63 10.01
CA SER A 200 7.56 -6.91 9.47
C SER A 200 7.09 -8.07 10.33
N ASP A 201 6.84 -9.22 9.69
CA ASP A 201 6.63 -10.48 10.39
C ASP A 201 7.97 -11.17 10.72
N THR A 202 7.88 -12.31 11.40
CA THR A 202 9.09 -13.06 11.81
C THR A 202 9.83 -13.73 10.65
N ASN A 203 9.26 -13.75 9.43
CA ASN A 203 9.95 -14.18 8.22
C ASN A 203 10.72 -13.01 7.54
N GLY A 204 10.61 -11.80 8.08
CA GLY A 204 11.21 -10.59 7.49
C GLY A 204 10.39 -9.99 6.34
N ASP A 205 9.19 -10.52 6.07
CA ASP A 205 8.31 -9.94 5.06
C ASP A 205 7.65 -8.66 5.59
N VAL A 206 7.47 -7.67 4.72
CA VAL A 206 6.76 -6.42 5.05
C VAL A 206 5.25 -6.67 5.06
N ARG A 207 4.59 -6.33 6.16
CA ARG A 207 3.14 -6.53 6.42
C ARG A 207 2.37 -5.24 6.64
N GLY A 208 3.07 -4.12 6.67
CA GLY A 208 2.50 -2.79 6.84
C GLY A 208 3.55 -1.75 6.57
N TYR A 209 3.17 -0.59 6.04
CA TYR A 209 4.01 0.60 6.06
C TYR A 209 3.15 1.84 6.08
N MET A 210 3.69 2.91 6.62
CA MET A 210 3.07 4.22 6.62
C MET A 210 3.60 5.02 5.44
N ASN A 211 2.69 5.57 4.63
CA ASN A 211 3.04 6.45 3.53
C ASN A 211 3.42 7.84 4.07
N ILE A 212 4.72 8.09 4.19
CA ILE A 212 5.24 9.31 4.80
C ILE A 212 4.89 10.59 4.03
N ASP A 213 4.65 10.50 2.71
CA ASP A 213 4.28 11.64 1.88
C ASP A 213 2.90 12.24 2.29
N LYS A 214 2.11 11.46 3.05
CA LYS A 214 0.85 11.93 3.62
C LYS A 214 1.04 12.83 4.83
N PHE A 215 2.20 12.78 5.49
CA PHE A 215 2.48 13.59 6.68
C PHE A 215 3.53 14.66 6.40
N ARG A 216 4.52 14.36 5.56
CA ARG A 216 5.70 15.18 5.35
C ARG A 216 5.66 15.91 4.00
N ASN A 217 6.01 17.19 4.02
CA ASN A 217 6.27 17.99 2.83
C ASN A 217 7.42 18.95 3.14
N GLN A 218 8.54 18.82 2.43
CA GLN A 218 9.74 19.63 2.66
C GLN A 218 9.54 21.11 2.32
N ASP A 219 8.53 21.45 1.53
CA ASP A 219 8.24 22.84 1.16
C ASP A 219 7.17 23.49 2.07
N ASP A 220 6.71 22.78 3.12
CA ASP A 220 5.68 23.24 4.06
C ASP A 220 6.15 23.07 5.51
N ILE A 221 6.40 24.20 6.19
CA ILE A 221 6.87 24.24 7.59
C ILE A 221 5.82 23.73 8.60
N THR A 222 4.59 23.46 8.20
CA THR A 222 3.61 22.78 9.09
C THR A 222 3.69 21.26 8.98
N ARG A 223 4.45 20.76 8.00
CA ARG A 223 4.59 19.36 7.62
C ARG A 223 6.05 18.94 7.49
N PHE A 224 6.91 19.57 8.29
CA PHE A 224 8.34 19.24 8.44
C PHE A 224 8.62 18.65 9.84
N GLY A 225 9.82 18.10 10.03
CA GLY A 225 10.22 17.43 11.28
C GLY A 225 10.27 15.91 11.19
N SER A 226 10.84 15.31 12.24
CA SER A 226 11.06 13.86 12.36
C SER A 226 9.87 13.19 13.06
N MET A 227 9.38 12.08 12.49
CA MET A 227 8.30 11.31 13.12
C MET A 227 8.89 10.33 14.13
N ASP A 228 8.81 10.69 15.40
CA ASP A 228 9.32 9.92 16.54
C ASP A 228 8.25 9.68 17.60
N GLY A 229 8.52 8.77 18.55
CA GLY A 229 7.67 8.58 19.73
C GLY A 229 6.32 7.91 19.47
N LEU A 230 6.23 7.03 18.47
CA LEU A 230 5.02 6.22 18.25
C LEU A 230 4.69 5.43 19.54
N PRO A 231 3.49 5.60 20.12
CA PRO A 231 3.14 4.96 21.38
C PRO A 231 3.08 3.43 21.21
N SER A 232 3.67 2.71 22.16
CA SER A 232 3.45 1.28 22.32
C SER A 232 2.07 1.08 22.95
N GLY A 233 1.07 0.72 22.14
CA GLY A 233 -0.25 0.28 22.61
C GLY A 233 -0.23 -1.15 23.13
#